data_AF-A0A8H3J1V5-F1
#
_entry.id   AF-A0A8H3J1V5-F1
#
_cell.length_a   1.000
_cell.length_b   1.000
_cell.length_c   1.000
_cell.angle_alpha   90.00
_cell.angle_beta   90.00
_cell.angle_gamma   90.00
#
_symmetry.space_group_name_H-M   'P 1'
#
loop_
_entity.id
_entity.type
_entity.pdbx_description
1 polymer ?
#
loop_
_entity_poly.entity_id
_entity_poly.type
_entity_poly.pdbx_seq_one_letter_code
_entity_poly.pdbx_strand_id
1 'polypeptide(L)'
;MPSPIFEMRGSDEERRSLDFFLNRTASQLSGFWDSDLWGCSILRATHHQPAIRHAVLALASLHERFEAGDRSVMNPMWDKGEGGFALKQYNQAIQQLIKPTSEGQQAVDMLGTRVMQLKRRPRDAEKGFGPQIPAVFTSLEQARNSLDYHWNGFIDFLNELENNNRYQKSSETRGQEPLDALGKTEAVRQEYFDVFERWLVSFQALLQNHGKSLDSRGLQAARTLEISHSLAMIYLNVTVNVFSDETAWDRFTEHFERVVTLAALIIRSSNCDKFTKKRGPDFTLDMNIVAPLYAVAHKCRHPVIRRKAVSLLYAGPRQEGVWDSILTARVAERLIRIEEAGLGNVTRCEDVPDWARISDVEVKFDLQGRLGTVKYSRQRSPLEKVRDTVMESVRW
;
A
#
# COMPACT_ATOMS: atom_id res chain seq x y z
N MET A 1 2.25 40.69 12.82
CA MET A 1 2.98 40.01 13.91
C MET A 1 3.62 38.77 13.31
N PRO A 2 4.95 38.67 13.18
CA PRO A 2 5.57 37.45 12.68
C PRO A 2 5.38 36.33 13.72
N SER A 3 4.85 35.19 13.27
CA SER A 3 4.62 33.98 14.07
C SER A 3 5.96 33.44 14.59
N PRO A 4 6.05 32.90 15.82
CA PRO A 4 7.33 32.53 16.41
C PRO A 4 7.92 31.33 15.67
N ILE A 5 8.86 31.59 14.78
CA ILE A 5 9.82 30.61 14.28
C ILE A 5 10.71 30.28 15.49
N PHE A 6 10.26 29.31 16.29
CA PHE A 6 10.98 28.83 17.47
C PHE A 6 12.33 28.26 17.02
N GLU A 7 13.41 28.82 17.57
CA GLU A 7 14.80 28.50 17.27
C GLU A 7 15.08 26.99 17.43
N MET A 8 15.01 26.26 16.32
CA MET A 8 15.58 24.91 16.27
C MET A 8 17.10 25.00 16.12
N ARG A 9 17.82 24.35 17.04
CA ARG A 9 19.23 24.00 16.86
C ARG A 9 19.35 22.94 15.75
N GLY A 10 19.98 23.30 14.63
CA GLY A 10 20.19 22.47 13.44
C GLY A 10 20.96 23.24 12.36
N SER A 11 21.49 22.56 11.35
CA SER A 11 22.14 23.22 10.20
C SER A 11 21.11 23.95 9.33
N ASP A 12 21.55 24.87 8.48
CA ASP A 12 20.63 25.58 7.57
C ASP A 12 19.91 24.64 6.60
N GLU A 13 20.56 23.52 6.22
CA GLU A 13 19.94 22.45 5.42
C GLU A 13 18.85 21.69 6.19
N GLU A 14 19.00 21.49 7.51
CA GLU A 14 17.96 20.89 8.34
C GLU A 14 16.75 21.82 8.50
N ARG A 15 16.98 23.12 8.69
CA ARG A 15 15.90 24.11 8.79
C ARG A 15 15.11 24.19 7.49
N ARG A 16 15.81 24.26 6.36
CA ARG A 16 15.20 24.26 5.01
C ARG A 16 14.39 23.00 4.77
N SER A 17 14.94 21.83 5.08
CA SER A 17 14.23 20.56 4.88
C SER A 17 13.00 20.44 5.78
N LEU A 18 13.05 20.90 7.03
CA LEU A 18 11.86 20.89 7.89
C LEU A 18 10.82 21.91 7.45
N ASP A 19 11.24 23.11 7.02
CA ASP A 19 10.31 24.09 6.45
C ASP A 19 9.63 23.56 5.19
N PHE A 20 10.38 22.90 4.31
CA PHE A 20 9.83 22.21 3.15
C PHE A 20 8.87 21.08 3.55
N PHE A 21 9.18 20.35 4.62
CA PHE A 21 8.27 19.35 5.17
C PHE A 21 6.95 19.97 5.61
N LEU A 22 7.02 21.03 6.40
CA LEU A 22 5.87 21.75 6.93
C LEU A 22 4.97 22.31 5.83
N ASN A 23 5.60 22.94 4.84
CA ASN A 23 4.89 23.70 3.82
C ASN A 23 4.47 22.86 2.61
N ARG A 24 5.12 21.71 2.36
CA ARG A 24 4.82 20.86 1.19
C ARG A 24 4.70 19.38 1.52
N THR A 25 5.75 18.74 2.05
CA THR A 25 5.78 17.28 2.18
C THR A 25 4.67 16.72 3.07
N ALA A 26 4.38 17.37 4.21
CA ALA A 26 3.32 16.96 5.13
C ALA A 26 1.93 17.07 4.49
N SER A 27 1.68 18.14 3.72
CA SER A 27 0.42 18.33 3.00
C SER A 27 0.20 17.29 1.89
N GLN A 28 1.28 16.73 1.36
CA GLN A 28 1.20 15.73 0.31
C GLN A 28 1.16 14.30 0.86
N LEU A 29 1.90 13.98 1.92
CA LEU A 29 1.84 12.69 2.65
C LEU A 29 0.51 12.46 3.38
N SER A 30 -0.18 13.56 3.70
CA SER A 30 -1.53 13.51 4.27
C SER A 30 -2.59 13.23 3.20
N GLY A 31 -2.24 13.44 1.93
CA GLY A 31 -3.03 12.96 0.82
C GLY A 31 -4.36 13.64 0.68
N PHE A 32 -5.44 12.85 0.70
CA PHE A 32 -6.80 13.37 0.71
C PHE A 32 -7.31 13.78 2.10
N TRP A 33 -6.55 13.53 3.17
CA TRP A 33 -7.05 13.53 4.54
C TRP A 33 -6.13 14.24 5.53
N ASP A 34 -6.58 14.34 6.78
CA ASP A 34 -6.27 15.40 7.76
C ASP A 34 -4.78 15.67 8.11
N SER A 35 -4.52 16.95 8.37
CA SER A 35 -3.25 17.61 8.66
C SER A 35 -2.67 17.35 10.06
N ASP A 36 -3.43 16.70 10.95
CA ASP A 36 -3.05 16.52 12.36
C ASP A 36 -1.94 15.48 12.61
N LEU A 37 -1.82 14.46 11.75
CA LEU A 37 -0.78 13.44 11.89
C LEU A 37 0.57 13.95 11.37
N TRP A 38 0.61 14.40 10.11
CA TRP A 38 1.84 14.86 9.45
C TRP A 38 2.22 16.30 9.82
N GLY A 39 1.24 17.15 10.12
CA GLY A 39 1.44 18.44 10.77
C GLY A 39 1.68 18.26 12.25
N CYS A 40 0.67 18.32 13.11
CA CYS A 40 0.89 18.46 14.56
C CYS A 40 1.62 17.27 15.24
N SER A 41 1.27 16.02 14.93
CA SER A 41 1.72 14.86 15.71
C SER A 41 3.15 14.45 15.38
N ILE A 42 3.48 14.37 14.09
CA ILE A 42 4.83 14.06 13.63
C ILE A 42 5.78 15.21 13.95
N LEU A 43 5.36 16.48 13.84
CA LEU A 43 6.19 17.60 14.29
C LEU A 43 6.51 17.51 15.78
N ARG A 44 5.50 17.27 16.63
CA ARG A 44 5.73 17.04 18.06
C ARG A 44 6.66 15.86 18.31
N ALA A 45 6.56 14.81 17.50
CA ALA A 45 7.45 13.66 17.59
C ALA A 45 8.88 13.97 17.10
N THR A 46 9.08 14.83 16.09
CA THR A 46 10.42 15.28 15.67
C THR A 46 11.15 16.03 16.79
N HIS A 47 10.43 16.71 17.68
CA HIS A 47 11.05 17.40 18.81
C HIS A 47 11.52 16.45 19.91
N HIS A 48 10.90 15.27 20.04
CA HIS A 48 11.12 14.38 21.19
C HIS A 48 11.87 13.10 20.79
N GLN A 49 11.90 12.76 19.51
CA GLN A 49 12.53 11.55 18.99
C GLN A 49 13.50 11.89 17.86
N PRO A 50 14.82 11.86 18.12
CA PRO A 50 15.85 12.12 17.11
C PRO A 50 15.72 11.24 15.87
N ALA A 51 15.32 9.97 16.02
CA ALA A 51 15.10 9.05 14.90
C ALA A 51 14.04 9.57 13.92
N ILE A 52 12.89 10.03 14.42
CA ILE A 52 11.81 10.59 13.60
C ILE A 52 12.26 11.89 12.95
N ARG A 53 12.95 12.77 13.69
CA ARG A 53 13.49 14.01 13.13
C ARG A 53 14.36 13.73 11.91
N HIS A 54 15.32 12.83 12.05
CA HIS A 54 16.22 12.46 10.96
C HIS A 54 15.47 11.82 9.77
N ALA A 55 14.46 10.99 10.02
CA ALA A 55 13.62 10.42 8.96
C ALA A 55 12.79 11.47 8.21
N VAL A 56 12.20 12.43 8.93
CA VAL A 56 11.41 13.54 8.37
C VAL A 56 12.29 14.45 7.52
N LEU A 57 13.48 14.81 8.01
CA LEU A 57 14.44 15.63 7.28
C LEU A 57 14.94 14.93 6.01
N ALA A 58 15.22 13.63 6.10
CA ALA A 58 15.61 12.83 4.94
C ALA A 58 14.50 12.82 3.88
N LEU A 59 13.27 12.53 4.29
CA LEU A 59 12.11 12.46 3.42
C LEU A 59 11.81 13.81 2.75
N ALA A 60 11.85 14.90 3.51
CA ALA A 60 11.59 16.24 3.00
C ALA A 60 12.65 16.71 2.01
N SER A 61 13.93 16.44 2.28
CA SER A 61 15.03 16.77 1.38
C SER A 61 14.95 15.98 0.06
N LEU A 62 14.58 14.69 0.12
CA LEU A 62 14.33 13.89 -1.09
C LEU A 62 13.17 14.48 -1.90
N HIS A 63 12.08 14.80 -1.21
CA HIS A 63 10.90 15.36 -1.85
C HIS A 63 11.19 16.71 -2.53
N GLU A 64 11.92 17.61 -1.86
CA GLU A 64 12.32 18.90 -2.43
C GLU A 64 13.15 18.73 -3.71
N ARG A 65 14.13 17.81 -3.70
CA ARG A 65 14.95 17.52 -4.88
C ARG A 65 14.12 16.92 -6.02
N PHE A 66 13.16 16.06 -5.69
CA PHE A 66 12.25 15.47 -6.68
C PHE A 66 11.41 16.55 -7.37
N GLU A 67 10.83 17.49 -6.62
CA GLU A 67 10.07 18.62 -7.19
C GLU A 67 10.96 19.55 -8.03
N ALA A 68 12.24 19.68 -7.69
CA ALA A 68 13.22 20.44 -8.48
C ALA A 68 13.62 19.75 -9.81
N GLY A 69 13.06 18.58 -10.12
CA GLY A 69 13.34 17.84 -11.35
C GLY A 69 14.62 17.00 -11.30
N ASP A 70 15.23 16.84 -10.12
CA ASP A 70 16.39 15.99 -9.93
C ASP A 70 15.97 14.51 -9.93
N ARG A 71 16.25 13.80 -11.04
CA ARG A 71 15.99 12.36 -11.16
C ARG A 71 17.00 11.50 -10.39
N SER A 72 18.09 12.06 -9.87
CA SER A 72 19.06 11.30 -9.06
C SER A 72 18.51 10.93 -7.68
N VAL A 73 17.44 11.57 -7.23
CA VAL A 73 16.67 11.25 -6.01
C VAL A 73 16.06 9.85 -6.06
N MET A 74 15.80 9.32 -7.27
CA MET A 74 15.39 7.93 -7.50
C MET A 74 16.50 6.92 -7.15
N ASN A 75 17.67 7.40 -6.74
CA ASN A 75 18.87 6.62 -6.53
C ASN A 75 19.68 7.12 -5.31
N PRO A 76 19.32 6.70 -4.08
CA PRO A 76 20.01 7.13 -2.86
C PRO A 76 21.50 6.75 -2.80
N MET A 77 21.97 5.88 -3.70
CA MET A 77 23.30 5.27 -3.63
C MET A 77 24.38 5.99 -4.45
N TRP A 78 24.02 6.93 -5.34
CA TRP A 78 24.99 7.79 -6.03
C TRP A 78 24.58 9.26 -5.99
N ASP A 79 24.61 9.84 -4.80
CA ASP A 79 25.01 11.25 -4.73
C ASP A 79 26.48 11.31 -5.13
N LYS A 80 26.82 12.00 -6.23
CA LYS A 80 28.21 12.24 -6.61
C LYS A 80 28.80 13.25 -5.61
N GLY A 81 29.24 12.73 -4.48
CA GLY A 81 29.83 13.49 -3.37
C GLY A 81 29.21 13.07 -2.04
N GLU A 82 30.00 12.41 -1.20
CA GLU A 82 29.72 12.13 0.22
C GLU A 82 28.24 12.02 0.61
N GLY A 83 27.55 10.96 0.13
CA GLY A 83 26.20 10.55 0.54
C GLY A 83 25.31 11.70 0.98
N GLY A 84 24.58 12.30 0.04
CA GLY A 84 23.82 13.54 0.23
C GLY A 84 23.04 13.66 1.53
N PHE A 85 22.70 14.90 1.88
CA PHE A 85 21.98 15.25 3.11
C PHE A 85 20.86 14.26 3.48
N ALA A 86 20.02 13.86 2.53
CA ALA A 86 18.97 12.87 2.74
C ALA A 86 19.48 11.49 3.22
N LEU A 87 20.53 10.95 2.62
CA LEU A 87 21.11 9.66 3.01
C LEU A 87 21.80 9.75 4.38
N LYS A 88 22.51 10.86 4.64
CA LYS A 88 23.10 11.14 5.97
C LYS A 88 22.02 11.14 7.04
N GLN A 89 20.92 11.86 6.81
CA GLN A 89 19.79 11.93 7.72
C GLN A 89 19.10 10.55 7.87
N TYR A 90 18.87 9.82 6.78
CA TYR A 90 18.28 8.47 6.85
C TYR A 90 19.15 7.48 7.65
N ASN A 91 20.47 7.48 7.44
CA ASN A 91 21.40 6.66 8.20
C ASN A 91 21.46 7.07 9.67
N GLN A 92 21.38 8.37 9.99
CA GLN A 92 21.23 8.85 11.36
C GLN A 92 19.93 8.33 11.99
N ALA A 93 18.82 8.32 11.26
CA ALA A 93 17.56 7.76 11.76
C ALA A 93 17.71 6.28 12.13
N ILE A 94 18.32 5.49 11.24
CA ILE A 94 18.61 4.07 11.48
C ILE A 94 19.53 3.88 12.68
N GLN A 95 20.62 4.65 12.78
CA GLN A 95 21.55 4.54 13.90
C GLN A 95 20.87 4.85 15.24
N GLN A 96 19.96 5.83 15.29
CA GLN A 96 19.20 6.13 16.50
C GLN A 96 18.19 5.02 16.86
N LEU A 97 17.72 4.25 15.87
CA LEU A 97 16.84 3.09 16.09
C LEU A 97 17.61 1.83 16.50
N ILE A 98 18.85 1.66 16.03
CA ILE A 98 19.68 0.47 16.27
C ILE A 98 20.49 0.58 17.58
N LYS A 99 20.69 1.78 18.13
CA LYS A 99 21.40 1.95 19.41
C LYS A 99 20.77 1.07 20.50
N PRO A 100 21.54 0.18 21.16
CA PRO A 100 21.06 -0.65 22.25
C PRO A 100 21.02 0.18 23.53
N THR A 101 20.18 1.21 23.54
CA THR A 101 19.73 1.86 24.77
C THR A 101 18.39 1.25 25.16
N SER A 102 18.14 1.15 26.46
CA SER A 102 16.79 0.89 26.99
C SER A 102 15.73 1.80 26.34
N GLU A 103 16.14 2.99 25.90
CA GLU A 103 15.35 3.95 25.12
C GLU A 103 15.20 3.62 23.62
N GLY A 104 16.15 2.94 22.97
CA GLY A 104 16.08 2.56 21.55
C GLY A 104 15.11 1.39 21.32
N GLN A 105 15.19 0.37 22.18
CA GLN A 105 14.19 -0.71 22.22
C GLN A 105 12.83 -0.16 22.69
N GLN A 106 12.79 0.74 23.68
CA GLN A 106 11.56 1.47 24.03
C GLN A 106 11.09 2.44 22.95
N ALA A 107 11.92 2.90 22.01
CA ALA A 107 11.51 3.80 20.93
C ALA A 107 11.02 3.02 19.72
N VAL A 108 11.60 1.86 19.40
CA VAL A 108 11.07 0.91 18.42
C VAL A 108 9.80 0.26 18.95
N ASP A 109 9.77 -0.12 20.23
CA ASP A 109 8.54 -0.56 20.90
C ASP A 109 7.59 0.62 21.13
N MET A 110 8.01 1.86 21.42
CA MET A 110 7.09 3.01 21.43
C MET A 110 6.70 3.44 20.02
N LEU A 111 7.40 3.11 18.94
CA LEU A 111 6.99 3.49 17.59
C LEU A 111 6.10 2.41 17.00
N GLY A 112 6.46 1.13 17.12
CA GLY A 112 5.56 0.01 16.86
C GLY A 112 4.33 0.10 17.77
N THR A 113 4.53 0.13 19.09
CA THR A 113 3.44 0.17 20.06
C THR A 113 2.81 1.55 20.23
N ARG A 114 3.41 2.73 20.01
CA ARG A 114 2.65 4.03 19.95
C ARG A 114 2.15 4.39 18.58
N VAL A 115 2.68 3.94 17.45
CA VAL A 115 1.94 4.08 16.17
C VAL A 115 0.74 3.12 16.19
N MET A 116 0.88 1.94 16.80
CA MET A 116 -0.26 1.06 17.10
C MET A 116 -1.12 1.55 18.28
N GLN A 117 -0.58 2.20 19.32
CA GLN A 117 -1.37 2.71 20.48
C GLN A 117 -1.93 4.11 20.25
N LEU A 118 -1.35 4.94 19.37
CA LEU A 118 -2.00 6.15 18.80
C LEU A 118 -3.21 5.75 17.95
N LYS A 119 -3.26 4.50 17.45
CA LYS A 119 -4.44 3.89 16.83
C LYS A 119 -5.36 3.16 17.84
N ARG A 120 -5.02 3.10 19.14
CA ARG A 120 -5.79 2.37 20.17
C ARG A 120 -6.15 3.21 21.41
N ARG A 121 -5.98 4.54 21.42
CA ARG A 121 -6.44 5.31 22.59
C ARG A 121 -7.98 5.36 22.57
N PRO A 122 -8.64 5.29 23.74
CA PRO A 122 -10.10 5.40 23.82
C PRO A 122 -10.67 6.70 23.25
N ARG A 123 -9.86 7.78 23.22
CA ARG A 123 -10.21 9.09 22.64
C ARG A 123 -10.19 9.12 21.10
N ASP A 124 -9.59 8.11 20.46
CA ASP A 124 -9.52 8.02 19.00
C ASP A 124 -10.72 7.21 18.42
N ALA A 125 -11.57 6.63 19.28
CA ALA A 125 -12.79 5.92 18.90
C ALA A 125 -13.81 6.81 18.20
N GLU A 126 -13.93 8.07 18.61
CA GLU A 126 -14.78 9.06 17.93
C GLU A 126 -14.28 9.35 16.50
N LYS A 127 -12.96 9.26 16.29
CA LYS A 127 -12.33 9.38 14.96
C LYS A 127 -12.36 8.08 14.15
N GLY A 128 -13.05 7.03 14.62
CA GLY A 128 -13.23 5.77 13.90
C GLY A 128 -12.18 4.71 14.19
N PHE A 129 -11.27 4.92 15.16
CA PHE A 129 -10.31 3.91 15.59
C PHE A 129 -10.91 3.00 16.67
N GLY A 130 -11.09 1.72 16.37
CA GLY A 130 -11.55 0.74 17.36
C GLY A 130 -12.42 -0.36 16.75
N PRO A 131 -12.85 -1.33 17.58
CA PRO A 131 -13.57 -2.50 17.09
C PRO A 131 -15.03 -2.22 16.73
N GLN A 132 -15.57 -1.06 17.09
CA GLN A 132 -16.98 -0.73 16.90
C GLN A 132 -17.20 -0.02 15.57
N ILE A 133 -18.06 -0.60 14.73
CA ILE A 133 -18.53 0.03 13.49
C ILE A 133 -19.89 0.69 13.79
N PRO A 134 -20.02 2.02 13.64
CA PRO A 134 -21.29 2.71 13.85
C PRO A 134 -22.30 2.31 12.77
N ALA A 135 -23.60 2.49 13.03
CA ALA A 135 -24.65 2.23 12.03
C ALA A 135 -24.49 3.11 10.77
N VAL A 136 -24.00 4.34 10.95
CA VAL A 136 -23.66 5.27 9.88
C VAL A 136 -22.40 6.03 10.29
N PHE A 137 -21.38 6.04 9.45
CA PHE A 137 -20.20 6.89 9.68
C PHE A 137 -20.58 8.38 9.60
N THR A 138 -19.95 9.21 10.43
CA THR A 138 -20.17 10.66 10.47
C THR A 138 -19.30 11.41 9.46
N SER A 139 -18.18 10.82 9.05
CA SER A 139 -17.26 11.38 8.06
C SER A 139 -16.52 10.29 7.29
N LEU A 140 -15.99 10.67 6.12
CA LEU A 140 -15.12 9.79 5.34
C LEU A 140 -13.80 9.47 6.07
N GLU A 141 -13.34 10.37 6.93
CA GLU A 141 -12.17 10.12 7.79
C GLU A 141 -12.46 9.00 8.81
N GLN A 142 -13.64 9.03 9.44
CA GLN A 142 -14.05 8.00 10.37
C GLN A 142 -14.14 6.63 9.69
N ALA A 143 -14.73 6.59 8.48
CA ALA A 143 -14.80 5.37 7.68
C ALA A 143 -13.41 4.84 7.31
N ARG A 144 -12.50 5.71 6.86
CA ARG A 144 -11.10 5.35 6.57
C ARG A 144 -10.40 4.74 7.77
N ASN A 145 -10.43 5.44 8.90
CA ASN A 145 -9.71 5.02 10.10
C ASN A 145 -10.24 3.67 10.62
N SER A 146 -11.55 3.43 10.50
CA SER A 146 -12.17 2.14 10.81
C SER A 146 -11.71 1.04 9.86
N LEU A 147 -11.68 1.29 8.55
CA LEU A 147 -11.20 0.33 7.55
C LEU A 147 -9.74 -0.04 7.81
N ASP A 148 -8.89 0.96 8.03
CA ASP A 148 -7.48 0.78 8.34
C ASP A 148 -7.28 -0.01 9.63
N TYR A 149 -8.07 0.28 10.68
CA TYR A 149 -8.00 -0.44 11.94
C TYR A 149 -8.27 -1.94 11.76
N HIS A 150 -9.37 -2.28 11.10
CA HIS A 150 -9.76 -3.68 10.88
C HIS A 150 -8.83 -4.38 9.90
N TRP A 151 -8.36 -3.71 8.86
CA TRP A 151 -7.36 -4.25 7.94
C TRP A 151 -6.05 -4.58 8.63
N ASN A 152 -5.52 -3.68 9.45
CA ASN A 152 -4.28 -3.94 10.20
C ASN A 152 -4.46 -5.11 11.19
N GLY A 153 -5.60 -5.17 11.90
CA GLY A 153 -5.91 -6.30 12.77
C GLY A 153 -5.96 -7.63 12.03
N PHE A 154 -6.53 -7.65 10.82
CA PHE A 154 -6.54 -8.84 9.98
C PHE A 154 -5.13 -9.25 9.52
N ILE A 155 -4.30 -8.29 9.11
CA ILE A 155 -2.91 -8.56 8.69
C ILE A 155 -2.06 -9.08 9.85
N ASP A 156 -2.21 -8.52 11.05
CA ASP A 156 -1.54 -9.01 12.26
C ASP A 156 -1.90 -10.49 12.52
N PHE A 157 -3.19 -10.82 12.42
CA PHE A 157 -3.67 -12.20 12.51
C PHE A 157 -3.05 -13.13 11.46
N LEU A 158 -2.97 -12.71 10.19
CA LEU A 158 -2.34 -13.51 9.14
C LEU A 158 -0.85 -13.76 9.42
N ASN A 159 -0.14 -12.74 9.89
CA ASN A 159 1.28 -12.85 10.23
C ASN A 159 1.49 -13.81 11.41
N GLU A 160 0.62 -13.79 12.41
CA GLU A 160 0.63 -14.74 13.52
C GLU A 160 0.43 -16.19 13.04
N LEU A 161 -0.53 -16.42 12.14
CA LEU A 161 -0.75 -17.74 11.53
C LEU A 161 0.48 -18.21 10.76
N GLU A 162 1.08 -17.36 9.92
CA GLU A 162 2.24 -17.74 9.12
C GLU A 162 3.45 -18.08 10.01
N ASN A 163 3.68 -17.29 11.05
CA ASN A 163 4.73 -17.54 12.02
C ASN A 163 4.51 -18.88 12.74
N ASN A 164 3.31 -19.15 13.24
CA ASN A 164 2.97 -20.41 13.91
C ASN A 164 3.17 -21.63 12.99
N ASN A 165 2.80 -21.51 11.71
CA ASN A 165 3.01 -22.56 10.70
C ASN A 165 4.50 -22.80 10.40
N ARG A 166 5.34 -21.75 10.37
CA ARG A 166 6.80 -21.89 10.20
C ARG A 166 7.44 -22.60 11.40
N TYR A 167 7.01 -22.29 12.62
CA TYR A 167 7.49 -22.98 13.83
C TYR A 167 7.12 -24.47 13.82
N GLN A 168 5.88 -24.83 13.46
CA GLN A 168 5.46 -26.23 13.35
C GLN A 168 6.21 -27.01 12.25
N LYS A 169 6.52 -26.40 11.11
CA LYS A 169 7.31 -27.05 10.04
C LYS A 169 8.77 -27.31 10.43
N SER A 170 9.31 -26.59 11.42
CA SER A 170 10.68 -26.77 11.91
C SER A 170 10.82 -27.90 12.95
N SER A 171 9.72 -28.27 13.61
CA SER A 171 9.65 -29.47 14.46
C SER A 171 9.28 -30.69 13.60
N GLU A 172 10.08 -31.76 13.64
CA GLU A 172 9.93 -32.99 12.83
C GLU A 172 8.69 -33.84 13.20
N THR A 173 7.49 -33.27 13.26
CA THR A 173 6.23 -34.03 13.40
C THR A 173 5.43 -33.92 12.11
N ARG A 174 5.75 -34.83 11.18
CA ARG A 174 5.03 -35.02 9.92
C ARG A 174 3.74 -35.78 10.19
N GLY A 175 2.63 -35.08 10.43
CA GLY A 175 1.32 -35.72 10.52
C GLY A 175 0.20 -34.73 10.82
N GLN A 176 -0.61 -34.45 9.80
CA GLN A 176 -1.91 -33.75 9.82
C GLN A 176 -1.94 -32.38 10.53
N GLU A 177 -2.18 -31.30 9.76
CA GLU A 177 -2.66 -30.06 10.37
C GLU A 177 -3.88 -30.38 11.24
N PRO A 178 -3.89 -30.04 12.54
CA PRO A 178 -5.00 -30.37 13.41
C PRO A 178 -6.26 -29.66 12.87
N LEU A 179 -7.31 -30.43 12.60
CA LEU A 179 -8.63 -29.93 12.14
C LEU A 179 -9.15 -28.76 13.01
N ASP A 180 -8.75 -28.71 14.28
CA ASP A 180 -9.05 -27.64 15.24
C ASP A 180 -8.39 -26.28 14.89
N ALA A 181 -7.21 -26.28 14.28
CA ALA A 181 -6.55 -25.05 13.81
C ALA A 181 -7.24 -24.48 12.58
N LEU A 182 -7.60 -25.33 11.61
CA LEU A 182 -8.33 -24.92 10.40
C LEU A 182 -9.71 -24.33 10.74
N GLY A 183 -10.43 -24.95 11.69
CA GLY A 183 -11.72 -24.45 12.18
C GLY A 183 -11.62 -23.10 12.90
N LYS A 184 -10.54 -22.87 13.66
CA LYS A 184 -10.26 -21.56 14.28
C LYS A 184 -9.95 -20.49 13.24
N THR A 185 -9.17 -20.80 12.21
CA THR A 185 -8.85 -19.86 11.13
C THR A 185 -10.10 -19.48 10.33
N GLU A 186 -10.96 -20.46 10.04
CA GLU A 186 -12.24 -20.25 9.37
C GLU A 186 -13.19 -19.36 10.19
N ALA A 187 -13.28 -19.57 11.50
CA ALA A 187 -14.11 -18.75 12.38
C ALA A 187 -13.65 -17.29 12.43
N VAL A 188 -12.34 -17.05 12.57
CA VAL A 188 -11.77 -15.68 12.56
C VAL A 188 -11.95 -15.03 11.18
N ARG A 189 -11.84 -15.80 10.09
CA ARG A 189 -12.15 -15.30 8.75
C ARG A 189 -13.58 -14.81 8.65
N GLN A 190 -14.53 -15.61 9.13
CA GLN A 190 -15.94 -15.24 9.11
C GLN A 190 -16.20 -13.98 9.95
N GLU A 191 -15.54 -13.84 11.11
CA GLU A 191 -15.64 -12.62 11.92
C GLU A 191 -15.18 -11.38 11.15
N TYR A 192 -14.01 -11.43 10.49
CA TYR A 192 -13.53 -10.32 9.67
C TYR A 192 -14.41 -10.07 8.44
N PHE A 193 -15.02 -11.10 7.86
CA PHE A 193 -15.99 -10.95 6.78
C PHE A 193 -17.19 -10.13 7.25
N ASP A 194 -17.77 -10.50 8.39
CA ASP A 194 -18.90 -9.79 8.99
C ASP A 194 -18.52 -8.34 9.38
N VAL A 195 -17.27 -8.10 9.77
CA VAL A 195 -16.73 -6.75 10.02
C VAL A 195 -16.70 -5.93 8.74
N PHE A 196 -16.10 -6.42 7.65
CA PHE A 196 -16.01 -5.66 6.41
C PHE A 196 -17.36 -5.48 5.71
N GLU A 197 -18.29 -6.43 5.84
CA GLU A 197 -19.68 -6.28 5.38
C GLU A 197 -20.41 -5.18 6.15
N ARG A 198 -20.32 -5.19 7.50
CA ARG A 198 -20.89 -4.11 8.33
C ARG A 198 -20.28 -2.74 8.00
N TRP A 199 -18.97 -2.71 7.75
CA TRP A 199 -18.28 -1.49 7.34
C TRP A 199 -18.87 -0.97 6.03
N LEU A 200 -19.08 -1.83 5.04
CA LEU A 200 -19.65 -1.43 3.74
C LEU A 200 -21.05 -0.85 3.89
N VAL A 201 -21.91 -1.50 4.68
CA VAL A 201 -23.27 -1.00 4.96
C VAL A 201 -23.24 0.39 5.59
N SER A 202 -22.41 0.58 6.62
CA SER A 202 -22.26 1.88 7.28
C SER A 202 -21.68 2.96 6.37
N PHE A 203 -20.72 2.59 5.52
CA PHE A 203 -20.11 3.49 4.54
C PHE A 203 -21.08 3.90 3.43
N GLN A 204 -21.88 2.96 2.92
CA GLN A 204 -22.93 3.26 1.95
C GLN A 204 -23.99 4.21 2.54
N ALA A 205 -24.36 4.02 3.81
CA ALA A 205 -25.28 4.94 4.50
C ALA A 205 -24.68 6.36 4.62
N LEU A 206 -23.37 6.49 4.90
CA LEU A 206 -22.68 7.78 4.88
C LEU A 206 -22.79 8.44 3.49
N LEU A 207 -22.52 7.69 2.41
CA LEU A 207 -22.60 8.21 1.04
C LEU A 207 -24.04 8.54 0.61
N GLN A 208 -25.03 7.81 1.08
CA GLN A 208 -26.45 8.13 0.82
C GLN A 208 -26.86 9.45 1.49
N ASN A 209 -26.43 9.66 2.74
CA ASN A 209 -26.79 10.84 3.52
C ASN A 209 -26.02 12.10 3.09
N HIS A 210 -24.72 11.97 2.82
CA HIS A 210 -23.81 13.11 2.62
C HIS A 210 -23.07 13.11 1.28
N GLY A 211 -23.27 12.09 0.42
CA GLY A 211 -22.51 11.95 -0.82
C GLY A 211 -22.74 13.08 -1.83
N LYS A 212 -23.94 13.68 -1.83
CA LYS A 212 -24.27 14.82 -2.73
C LYS A 212 -23.55 16.11 -2.34
N SER A 213 -23.12 16.24 -1.08
CA SER A 213 -22.37 17.42 -0.59
C SER A 213 -20.86 17.26 -0.70
N LEU A 214 -20.35 16.10 -1.14
CA LEU A 214 -18.92 15.90 -1.31
C LEU A 214 -18.38 16.72 -2.47
N ASP A 215 -17.28 17.41 -2.23
CA ASP A 215 -16.49 18.07 -3.27
C ASP A 215 -15.75 17.02 -4.14
N SER A 216 -15.06 17.47 -5.18
CA SER A 216 -14.31 16.58 -6.07
C SER A 216 -13.30 15.71 -5.32
N ARG A 217 -12.69 16.28 -4.26
CA ARG A 217 -11.70 15.62 -3.40
C ARG A 217 -12.36 14.51 -2.56
N GLY A 218 -13.46 14.82 -1.87
CA GLY A 218 -14.24 13.86 -1.09
C GLY A 218 -14.79 12.72 -1.95
N LEU A 219 -15.20 12.99 -3.19
CA LEU A 219 -15.61 11.96 -4.14
C LEU A 219 -14.46 11.02 -4.52
N GLN A 220 -13.24 11.51 -4.72
CA GLN A 220 -12.10 10.60 -4.97
C GLN A 220 -11.79 9.76 -3.76
N ALA A 221 -11.80 10.39 -2.59
CA ALA A 221 -11.43 9.70 -1.38
C ALA A 221 -12.46 8.62 -1.00
N ALA A 222 -13.75 8.85 -1.26
CA ALA A 222 -14.77 7.82 -1.18
C ALA A 222 -14.50 6.64 -2.14
N ARG A 223 -14.11 6.92 -3.39
CA ARG A 223 -13.76 5.87 -4.37
C ARG A 223 -12.52 5.08 -3.95
N THR A 224 -11.50 5.73 -3.40
CA THR A 224 -10.32 5.05 -2.85
C THR A 224 -10.70 4.13 -1.69
N LEU A 225 -11.62 4.54 -0.81
CA LEU A 225 -12.12 3.69 0.28
C LEU A 225 -12.87 2.46 -0.24
N GLU A 226 -13.70 2.61 -1.26
CA GLU A 226 -14.37 1.47 -1.91
C GLU A 226 -13.39 0.52 -2.59
N ILE A 227 -12.32 1.04 -3.21
CA ILE A 227 -11.23 0.23 -3.77
C ILE A 227 -10.55 -0.57 -2.65
N SER A 228 -10.19 0.09 -1.54
CA SER A 228 -9.54 -0.55 -0.40
C SER A 228 -10.42 -1.64 0.23
N HIS A 229 -11.73 -1.37 0.39
CA HIS A 229 -12.69 -2.38 0.86
C HIS A 229 -12.78 -3.57 -0.10
N SER A 230 -12.87 -3.32 -1.41
CA SER A 230 -12.92 -4.39 -2.42
C SER A 230 -11.68 -5.28 -2.33
N LEU A 231 -10.49 -4.71 -2.18
CA LEU A 231 -9.27 -5.50 -1.97
C LEU A 231 -9.28 -6.25 -0.64
N ALA A 232 -9.76 -5.62 0.44
CA ALA A 232 -9.83 -6.27 1.74
C ALA A 232 -10.68 -7.54 1.69
N MET A 233 -11.83 -7.49 1.02
CA MET A 233 -12.70 -8.64 0.79
C MET A 233 -12.01 -9.74 -0.03
N ILE A 234 -11.26 -9.38 -1.08
CA ILE A 234 -10.50 -10.35 -1.88
C ILE A 234 -9.46 -11.05 -0.99
N TYR A 235 -8.58 -10.28 -0.35
CA TYR A 235 -7.48 -10.84 0.43
C TYR A 235 -7.98 -11.67 1.60
N LEU A 236 -9.04 -11.24 2.31
CA LEU A 236 -9.66 -12.01 3.38
C LEU A 236 -10.03 -13.44 2.96
N ASN A 237 -10.60 -13.58 1.77
CA ASN A 237 -11.08 -14.87 1.28
C ASN A 237 -9.95 -15.73 0.67
N VAL A 238 -8.79 -15.12 0.38
CA VAL A 238 -7.66 -15.82 -0.25
C VAL A 238 -6.57 -16.20 0.75
N THR A 239 -6.25 -15.39 1.76
CA THR A 239 -5.07 -15.62 2.63
C THR A 239 -5.26 -16.70 3.70
N VAL A 240 -6.49 -17.03 4.05
CA VAL A 240 -6.81 -18.09 5.02
C VAL A 240 -6.77 -19.48 4.41
N ASN A 241 -6.85 -19.55 3.08
CA ASN A 241 -6.61 -20.78 2.34
C ASN A 241 -5.23 -20.65 1.70
N VAL A 242 -4.22 -21.36 2.22
CA VAL A 242 -2.91 -21.46 1.56
C VAL A 242 -3.09 -22.25 0.26
N PHE A 243 -3.68 -21.62 -0.75
CA PHE A 243 -3.97 -22.27 -2.00
C PHE A 243 -2.67 -22.36 -2.79
N SER A 244 -2.28 -23.59 -3.08
CA SER A 244 -1.45 -23.90 -4.24
C SER A 244 -2.19 -23.64 -5.57
N ASP A 245 -3.51 -23.43 -5.49
CA ASP A 245 -4.45 -23.22 -6.59
C ASP A 245 -4.75 -21.73 -6.84
N GLU A 246 -4.16 -21.18 -7.90
CA GLU A 246 -4.37 -19.80 -8.35
C GLU A 246 -5.71 -19.62 -9.10
N THR A 247 -6.54 -20.65 -9.27
CA THR A 247 -7.91 -20.51 -9.81
C THR A 247 -8.88 -19.88 -8.82
N ALA A 248 -8.59 -19.95 -7.52
CA ALA A 248 -9.44 -19.37 -6.47
C ALA A 248 -9.68 -17.86 -6.64
N TRP A 249 -8.77 -17.13 -7.29
CA TRP A 249 -8.91 -15.70 -7.56
C TRP A 249 -10.08 -15.38 -8.51
N ASP A 250 -10.53 -16.32 -9.34
CA ASP A 250 -11.54 -16.05 -10.39
C ASP A 250 -12.90 -15.67 -9.82
N ARG A 251 -13.20 -16.14 -8.60
CA ARG A 251 -14.47 -15.82 -7.92
C ARG A 251 -14.61 -14.35 -7.54
N PHE A 252 -13.54 -13.56 -7.62
CA PHE A 252 -13.54 -12.14 -7.29
C PHE A 252 -13.59 -11.22 -8.51
N THR A 253 -13.96 -11.74 -9.68
CA THR A 253 -14.04 -10.96 -10.93
C THR A 253 -14.85 -9.66 -10.76
N GLU A 254 -15.97 -9.70 -10.04
CA GLU A 254 -16.80 -8.51 -9.77
C GLU A 254 -16.06 -7.46 -8.93
N HIS A 255 -15.28 -7.89 -7.92
CA HIS A 255 -14.49 -6.98 -7.09
C HIS A 255 -13.35 -6.35 -7.89
N PHE A 256 -12.69 -7.14 -8.76
CA PHE A 256 -11.65 -6.62 -9.66
C PHE A 256 -12.23 -5.59 -10.65
N GLU A 257 -13.41 -5.86 -11.22
CA GLU A 257 -14.09 -4.91 -12.09
C GLU A 257 -14.47 -3.61 -11.36
N ARG A 258 -14.93 -3.71 -10.11
CA ARG A 258 -15.21 -2.55 -9.25
C ARG A 258 -13.97 -1.70 -9.06
N VAL A 259 -12.83 -2.30 -8.70
CA VAL A 259 -11.55 -1.60 -8.51
C VAL A 259 -11.16 -0.83 -9.78
N VAL A 260 -11.17 -1.49 -10.94
CA VAL A 260 -10.78 -0.88 -12.21
C VAL A 260 -11.74 0.25 -12.62
N THR A 261 -13.03 0.08 -12.36
CA THR A 261 -14.05 1.10 -12.68
C THR A 261 -13.86 2.36 -11.83
N LEU A 262 -13.65 2.20 -10.52
CA LEU A 262 -13.42 3.31 -9.61
C LEU A 262 -12.09 4.01 -9.91
N ALA A 263 -11.02 3.26 -10.17
CA ALA A 263 -9.72 3.80 -10.55
C ALA A 263 -9.80 4.61 -11.86
N ALA A 264 -10.57 4.14 -12.85
CA ALA A 264 -10.80 4.90 -14.08
C ALA A 264 -11.48 6.25 -13.83
N LEU A 265 -12.45 6.30 -12.91
CA LEU A 265 -13.12 7.55 -12.53
C LEU A 265 -12.15 8.52 -11.82
N ILE A 266 -11.29 8.00 -10.94
CA ILE A 266 -10.24 8.77 -10.27
C ILE A 266 -9.30 9.40 -11.31
N ILE A 267 -8.73 8.58 -12.21
CA ILE A 267 -7.78 9.02 -13.23
C ILE A 267 -8.41 10.06 -14.17
N ARG A 268 -9.66 9.84 -14.60
CA ARG A 268 -10.37 10.77 -15.48
C ARG A 268 -10.53 12.15 -14.84
N SER A 269 -10.91 12.19 -13.57
CA SER A 269 -11.04 13.45 -12.83
C SER A 269 -9.70 14.14 -12.60
N SER A 270 -8.63 13.42 -12.28
CA SER A 270 -7.30 14.04 -12.17
C SER A 270 -6.85 14.66 -13.50
N ASN A 271 -7.20 14.05 -14.62
CA ASN A 271 -6.81 14.55 -15.94
C ASN A 271 -7.63 15.78 -16.37
N CYS A 272 -8.88 15.97 -15.92
CA CYS A 272 -9.63 17.19 -16.24
C CYS A 272 -9.14 18.43 -15.48
N ASP A 273 -8.64 18.26 -14.25
CA ASP A 273 -8.06 19.36 -13.46
C ASP A 273 -6.76 19.91 -14.08
N LYS A 274 -6.02 19.07 -14.82
CA LYS A 274 -4.80 19.48 -15.54
C LYS A 274 -5.06 20.43 -16.72
N PHE A 275 -6.28 20.47 -17.27
CA PHE A 275 -6.63 21.39 -18.35
C PHE A 275 -6.97 22.80 -17.84
N THR A 276 -7.28 22.97 -16.55
CA THR A 276 -7.75 24.24 -15.98
C THR A 276 -6.69 24.98 -15.15
N LYS A 277 -5.61 24.31 -14.73
CA LYS A 277 -4.49 24.92 -13.96
C LYS A 277 -3.16 24.92 -14.75
N LYS A 278 -2.40 26.02 -14.65
CA LYS A 278 -1.07 26.18 -15.28
C LYS A 278 -0.12 25.05 -14.87
N ARG A 279 0.62 24.54 -15.87
CA ARG A 279 1.57 23.41 -15.85
C ARG A 279 2.49 23.39 -14.63
N GLY A 280 2.28 22.42 -13.75
CA GLY A 280 3.26 21.80 -12.86
C GLY A 280 2.91 20.29 -12.74
N PRO A 281 3.87 19.39 -12.48
CA PRO A 281 3.55 17.99 -12.22
C PRO A 281 2.73 17.87 -10.93
N ASP A 282 1.48 17.43 -11.04
CA ASP A 282 0.67 17.06 -9.87
C ASP A 282 1.30 15.83 -9.21
N PHE A 283 2.07 16.06 -8.15
CA PHE A 283 2.47 15.00 -7.26
C PHE A 283 1.40 14.87 -6.17
N THR A 284 0.52 13.89 -6.35
CA THR A 284 -0.47 13.47 -5.35
C THR A 284 -0.05 12.12 -4.80
N LEU A 285 0.47 12.10 -3.58
CA LEU A 285 0.99 10.90 -2.89
C LEU A 285 -0.10 9.86 -2.56
N ASP A 286 -1.39 10.20 -2.68
CA ASP A 286 -2.47 9.43 -2.06
C ASP A 286 -3.69 9.19 -2.94
N MET A 287 -3.49 8.89 -4.23
CA MET A 287 -4.56 8.21 -4.97
C MET A 287 -4.70 6.76 -4.49
N ASN A 288 -3.58 6.13 -4.09
CA ASN A 288 -3.48 4.75 -3.63
C ASN A 288 -4.11 3.76 -4.63
N ILE A 289 -3.98 4.02 -5.94
CA ILE A 289 -4.56 3.19 -7.01
C ILE A 289 -3.54 2.34 -7.76
N VAL A 290 -2.23 2.62 -7.65
CA VAL A 290 -1.21 1.84 -8.37
C VAL A 290 -1.14 0.41 -7.83
N ALA A 291 -1.06 0.24 -6.50
CA ALA A 291 -1.04 -1.09 -5.89
C ALA A 291 -2.34 -1.89 -6.16
N PRO A 292 -3.55 -1.31 -6.04
CA PRO A 292 -4.79 -1.98 -6.45
C PRO A 292 -4.85 -2.38 -7.93
N LEU A 293 -4.46 -1.49 -8.84
CA LEU A 293 -4.45 -1.79 -10.27
C LEU A 293 -3.42 -2.89 -10.59
N TYR A 294 -2.27 -2.88 -9.92
CA TYR A 294 -1.30 -3.97 -10.00
C TYR A 294 -1.90 -5.29 -9.52
N ALA A 295 -2.56 -5.30 -8.35
CA ALA A 295 -3.24 -6.47 -7.81
C ALA A 295 -4.24 -7.06 -8.81
N VAL A 296 -5.09 -6.22 -9.40
CA VAL A 296 -6.01 -6.64 -10.47
C VAL A 296 -5.24 -7.25 -11.65
N ALA A 297 -4.21 -6.57 -12.16
CA ALA A 297 -3.54 -6.98 -13.39
C ALA A 297 -2.85 -8.35 -13.29
N HIS A 298 -2.33 -8.71 -12.11
CA HIS A 298 -1.60 -9.97 -11.92
C HIS A 298 -2.41 -11.07 -11.22
N LYS A 299 -3.51 -10.75 -10.51
CA LYS A 299 -4.37 -11.76 -9.87
C LYS A 299 -5.65 -12.07 -10.64
N CYS A 300 -6.22 -11.11 -11.37
CA CYS A 300 -7.39 -11.36 -12.22
C CYS A 300 -6.97 -11.97 -13.55
N ARG A 301 -7.56 -13.11 -13.91
CA ARG A 301 -7.28 -13.80 -15.20
C ARG A 301 -8.33 -13.48 -16.26
N HIS A 302 -9.32 -12.64 -15.95
CA HIS A 302 -10.29 -12.14 -16.95
C HIS A 302 -9.58 -11.18 -17.91
N PRO A 303 -9.50 -11.49 -19.23
CA PRO A 303 -8.59 -10.81 -20.15
C PRO A 303 -8.89 -9.31 -20.31
N VAL A 304 -10.17 -8.93 -20.33
CA VAL A 304 -10.60 -7.53 -20.45
C VAL A 304 -10.25 -6.71 -19.21
N ILE A 305 -10.55 -7.23 -18.01
CA ILE A 305 -10.38 -6.49 -16.74
C ILE A 305 -8.88 -6.28 -16.45
N ARG A 306 -8.07 -7.33 -16.56
CA ARG A 306 -6.63 -7.24 -16.28
C ARG A 306 -5.88 -6.31 -17.24
N ARG A 307 -6.24 -6.32 -18.53
CA ARG A 307 -5.67 -5.40 -19.54
C ARG A 307 -6.16 -3.96 -19.33
N LYS A 308 -7.41 -3.76 -18.90
CA LYS A 308 -7.92 -2.43 -18.52
C LYS A 308 -7.14 -1.88 -17.32
N ALA A 309 -6.81 -2.70 -16.33
CA ALA A 309 -5.96 -2.28 -15.20
C ALA A 309 -4.57 -1.81 -15.67
N VAL A 310 -3.92 -2.55 -16.56
CA VAL A 310 -2.65 -2.15 -17.19
C VAL A 310 -2.79 -0.82 -17.95
N SER A 311 -3.84 -0.69 -18.76
CA SER A 311 -4.12 0.54 -19.51
C SER A 311 -4.27 1.76 -18.58
N LEU A 312 -4.93 1.59 -17.42
CA LEU A 312 -5.10 2.66 -16.43
C LEU A 312 -3.77 3.04 -15.76
N LEU A 313 -2.88 2.08 -15.50
CA LEU A 313 -1.54 2.36 -15.00
C LEU A 313 -0.74 3.26 -15.97
N TYR A 314 -0.90 3.05 -17.28
CA TYR A 314 -0.30 3.93 -18.31
C TYR A 314 -1.01 5.29 -18.46
N ALA A 315 -2.33 5.35 -18.23
CA ALA A 315 -3.17 6.52 -18.54
C ALA A 315 -2.92 7.75 -17.65
N GLY A 316 -2.15 7.62 -16.57
CA GLY A 316 -1.76 8.75 -15.76
C GLY A 316 -0.49 8.44 -14.99
N PRO A 317 0.70 8.66 -15.60
CA PRO A 317 1.98 8.40 -14.96
C PRO A 317 2.05 9.09 -13.59
N ARG A 318 2.28 8.31 -12.55
CA ARG A 318 2.33 8.72 -11.15
C ARG A 318 3.27 7.82 -10.34
N GLN A 319 3.68 8.35 -9.20
CA GLN A 319 4.46 7.67 -8.17
C GLN A 319 3.66 7.67 -6.86
N GLU A 320 3.40 6.50 -6.28
CA GLU A 320 2.70 6.31 -5.00
C GLU A 320 3.63 5.58 -4.02
N GLY A 321 4.43 6.33 -3.25
CA GLY A 321 5.50 5.75 -2.43
C GLY A 321 6.53 5.00 -3.29
N VAL A 322 6.70 3.69 -3.05
CA VAL A 322 7.60 2.83 -3.83
C VAL A 322 7.01 2.39 -5.19
N TRP A 323 5.75 2.70 -5.45
CA TRP A 323 5.04 2.28 -6.66
C TRP A 323 5.18 3.30 -7.79
N ASP A 324 5.91 2.94 -8.84
CA ASP A 324 5.91 3.67 -10.12
C ASP A 324 4.89 3.04 -11.08
N SER A 325 3.85 3.80 -11.44
CA SER A 325 2.77 3.28 -12.30
C SER A 325 3.23 2.71 -13.65
N ILE A 326 4.26 3.27 -14.27
CA ILE A 326 4.75 2.85 -15.60
C ILE A 326 5.56 1.57 -15.49
N LEU A 327 6.47 1.49 -14.52
CA LEU A 327 7.23 0.28 -14.24
C LEU A 327 6.30 -0.85 -13.81
N THR A 328 5.33 -0.55 -12.94
CA THR A 328 4.30 -1.49 -12.51
C THR A 328 3.48 -2.00 -13.70
N ALA A 329 3.09 -1.14 -14.65
CA ALA A 329 2.38 -1.57 -15.86
C ALA A 329 3.19 -2.54 -16.70
N ARG A 330 4.48 -2.26 -16.92
CA ARG A 330 5.40 -3.11 -17.70
C ARG A 330 5.60 -4.47 -17.07
N VAL A 331 5.77 -4.50 -15.74
CA VAL A 331 5.87 -5.76 -14.99
C VAL A 331 4.57 -6.53 -15.15
N ALA A 332 3.43 -5.91 -14.89
CA ALA A 332 2.13 -6.54 -15.05
C ALA A 332 1.96 -7.14 -16.46
N GLU A 333 2.24 -6.39 -17.54
CA GLU A 333 2.20 -6.89 -18.92
C GLU A 333 3.06 -8.14 -19.12
N ARG A 334 4.26 -8.17 -18.54
CA ARG A 334 5.13 -9.35 -18.62
C ARG A 334 4.50 -10.56 -17.93
N LEU A 335 3.92 -10.36 -16.75
CA LEU A 335 3.21 -11.41 -16.02
C LEU A 335 2.04 -11.97 -16.84
N ILE A 336 1.22 -11.10 -17.45
CA ILE A 336 0.13 -11.52 -18.35
C ILE A 336 0.68 -12.39 -19.49
N ARG A 337 1.76 -11.94 -20.14
CA ARG A 337 2.37 -12.68 -21.26
C ARG A 337 2.92 -14.05 -20.85
N ILE A 338 3.45 -14.17 -19.64
CA ILE A 338 3.96 -15.44 -19.11
C ILE A 338 2.81 -16.44 -18.90
N GLU A 339 1.71 -15.98 -18.28
CA GLU A 339 0.55 -16.84 -18.02
C GLU A 339 -0.16 -17.27 -19.29
N GLU A 340 -0.30 -16.37 -20.26
CA GLU A 340 -1.05 -16.62 -21.50
C GLU A 340 -0.17 -17.26 -22.60
N ALA A 341 1.12 -17.49 -22.33
CA ALA A 341 2.06 -18.06 -23.30
C ALA A 341 1.61 -19.44 -23.78
N GLY A 342 1.37 -19.57 -25.10
CA GLY A 342 1.00 -20.84 -25.73
C GLY A 342 -0.48 -21.23 -25.59
N LEU A 343 -1.32 -20.39 -24.97
CA LEU A 343 -2.75 -20.69 -24.75
C LEU A 343 -3.68 -20.26 -25.90
N GLY A 344 -3.13 -19.61 -26.94
CA GLY A 344 -3.93 -19.09 -28.05
C GLY A 344 -4.76 -17.87 -27.65
N ASN A 345 -6.06 -17.88 -27.95
CA ASN A 345 -6.95 -16.75 -27.66
C ASN A 345 -7.63 -16.92 -26.28
N VAL A 346 -7.25 -16.08 -25.32
CA VAL A 346 -7.81 -16.07 -23.96
C VAL A 346 -9.03 -15.13 -23.94
N THR A 347 -10.20 -15.70 -23.65
CA THR A 347 -11.50 -15.00 -23.64
C THR A 347 -12.16 -14.93 -22.26
N ARG A 348 -11.86 -15.88 -21.39
CA ARG A 348 -12.37 -16.00 -20.01
C ARG A 348 -11.28 -16.48 -19.05
N CYS A 349 -11.55 -16.46 -17.75
CA CYS A 349 -10.59 -16.85 -16.73
C CYS A 349 -10.14 -18.31 -16.87
N GLU A 350 -11.07 -19.20 -17.21
CA GLU A 350 -10.85 -20.64 -17.32
C GLU A 350 -9.89 -21.03 -18.45
N ASP A 351 -9.71 -20.15 -19.44
CA ASP A 351 -8.76 -20.35 -20.53
C ASP A 351 -7.29 -20.26 -20.02
N VAL A 352 -7.06 -19.72 -18.82
CA VAL A 352 -5.76 -19.71 -18.13
C VAL A 352 -5.80 -20.77 -17.01
N PRO A 353 -5.34 -22.00 -17.26
CA PRO A 353 -5.36 -23.08 -16.26
C PRO A 353 -4.36 -22.84 -15.12
N ASP A 354 -4.57 -23.48 -13.96
CA ASP A 354 -3.73 -23.29 -12.76
C ASP A 354 -2.23 -23.44 -13.02
N TRP A 355 -1.84 -24.44 -13.81
CA TRP A 355 -0.44 -24.70 -14.14
C TRP A 355 0.21 -23.56 -14.93
N ALA A 356 -0.59 -22.76 -15.64
CA ALA A 356 -0.13 -21.60 -16.37
C ALA A 356 -0.07 -20.33 -15.51
N ARG A 357 -0.87 -20.26 -14.45
CA ARG A 357 -0.93 -19.13 -13.53
C ARG A 357 0.35 -19.03 -12.72
N ILE A 358 0.69 -17.81 -12.32
CA ILE A 358 1.86 -17.54 -11.46
C ILE A 358 1.44 -17.14 -10.04
N SER A 359 2.27 -17.50 -9.05
CA SER A 359 2.13 -17.13 -7.63
C SER A 359 3.44 -16.54 -7.11
N ASP A 360 3.45 -16.06 -5.86
CA ASP A 360 4.66 -15.63 -5.12
C ASP A 360 5.56 -14.66 -5.90
N VAL A 361 4.93 -13.67 -6.54
CA VAL A 361 5.63 -12.72 -7.41
C VAL A 361 6.42 -11.72 -6.56
N GLU A 362 7.75 -11.80 -6.66
CA GLU A 362 8.70 -10.83 -6.13
C GLU A 362 9.34 -10.06 -7.29
N VAL A 363 9.35 -8.74 -7.20
CA VAL A 363 9.94 -7.88 -8.24
C VAL A 363 11.10 -7.11 -7.63
N LYS A 364 12.27 -7.22 -8.26
CA LYS A 364 13.46 -6.44 -7.91
C LYS A 364 13.82 -5.54 -9.08
N PHE A 365 13.94 -4.25 -8.81
CA PHE A 365 14.34 -3.26 -9.81
C PHE A 365 15.81 -2.92 -9.63
N ASP A 366 16.63 -3.19 -10.64
CA ASP A 366 17.94 -2.56 -10.82
C ASP A 366 17.77 -1.29 -11.65
N LEU A 367 17.71 -0.17 -10.94
CA LEU A 367 17.48 1.15 -11.52
C LEU A 367 18.71 1.69 -12.28
N GLN A 368 19.92 1.16 -12.06
CA GLN A 368 21.10 1.56 -12.86
C GLN A 368 21.12 0.87 -14.21
N GLY A 369 20.88 -0.44 -14.22
CA GLY A 369 20.88 -1.23 -15.45
C GLY A 369 19.59 -1.09 -16.26
N ARG A 370 18.56 -0.41 -15.71
CA ARG A 370 17.17 -0.47 -16.19
C ARG A 370 16.71 -1.91 -16.38
N LEU A 371 17.06 -2.76 -15.42
CA LEU A 371 16.82 -4.19 -15.46
C LEU A 371 15.92 -4.58 -14.28
N GLY A 372 14.86 -5.31 -14.56
CA GLY A 372 14.01 -5.91 -13.55
C GLY A 372 14.31 -7.37 -13.43
N THR A 373 14.29 -7.91 -12.24
CA THR A 373 14.21 -9.35 -12.05
C THR A 373 12.88 -9.65 -11.40
N VAL A 374 12.10 -10.48 -12.07
CA VAL A 374 10.84 -11.00 -11.56
C VAL A 374 11.09 -12.44 -11.14
N LYS A 375 10.88 -12.72 -9.86
CA LYS A 375 10.85 -14.06 -9.30
C LYS A 375 9.38 -14.43 -9.07
N TYR A 376 8.98 -15.61 -9.48
CA TYR A 376 7.60 -16.09 -9.35
C TYR A 376 7.56 -17.62 -9.26
N SER A 377 6.45 -18.17 -8.79
CA SER A 377 6.24 -19.62 -8.67
C SER A 377 5.20 -20.11 -9.69
N ARG A 378 5.49 -21.21 -10.40
CA ARG A 378 4.59 -21.81 -11.42
C ARG A 378 4.81 -23.32 -11.54
N GLN A 379 3.77 -24.08 -11.91
CA GLN A 379 3.91 -25.51 -12.25
C GLN A 379 4.56 -25.67 -13.64
N ARG A 380 5.44 -26.66 -13.85
CA ARG A 380 6.05 -26.84 -15.18
C ARG A 380 5.09 -27.46 -16.19
N SER A 381 4.11 -28.22 -15.70
CA SER A 381 3.14 -28.91 -16.55
C SER A 381 1.81 -29.12 -15.82
N PRO A 382 0.72 -29.44 -16.56
CA PRO A 382 -0.58 -29.75 -15.96
C PRO A 382 -0.58 -30.94 -14.99
N LEU A 383 0.45 -31.78 -15.05
CA LEU A 383 0.55 -33.02 -14.25
C LEU A 383 1.33 -32.81 -12.94
N GLU A 384 2.03 -31.68 -12.81
CA GLU A 384 2.87 -31.39 -11.65
C GLU A 384 2.08 -30.58 -10.61
N LYS A 385 2.03 -31.10 -9.38
CA LYS A 385 1.40 -30.39 -8.25
C LYS A 385 2.32 -29.42 -7.54
N VAL A 386 3.62 -29.49 -7.81
CA VAL A 386 4.64 -28.64 -7.18
C VAL A 386 4.86 -27.41 -8.05
N ARG A 387 4.88 -26.23 -7.43
CA ARG A 387 5.20 -24.96 -8.09
C ARG A 387 6.69 -24.70 -7.92
N ASP A 388 7.42 -24.57 -9.02
CA ASP A 388 8.82 -24.20 -8.99
C ASP A 388 8.99 -22.70 -8.97
N THR A 389 10.01 -22.25 -8.24
CA THR A 389 10.46 -20.86 -8.31
C THR A 389 11.26 -20.63 -9.59
N VAL A 390 10.74 -19.75 -10.43
CA VAL A 390 11.37 -19.27 -11.66
C VAL A 390 11.87 -17.85 -11.42
N MET A 391 13.09 -17.56 -11.88
CA MET A 391 13.63 -16.20 -11.92
C MET A 391 13.84 -15.79 -13.38
N GLU A 392 13.25 -14.67 -13.76
CA GLU A 392 13.42 -14.10 -15.09
C GLU A 392 13.85 -12.64 -15.00
N SER A 393 14.80 -12.26 -15.84
CA SER A 393 15.16 -10.86 -16.04
C SER A 393 14.28 -10.22 -17.10
N VAL A 394 13.63 -9.13 -16.73
CA VAL A 394 12.77 -8.28 -17.56
C VAL A 394 13.49 -6.95 -17.80
N ARG A 395 14.01 -6.73 -19.00
CA ARG A 395 14.62 -5.44 -19.40
C ARG A 395 13.54 -4.39 -19.71
N TRP A 396 13.78 -3.10 -19.38
CA TRP A 396 12.83 -2.01 -19.67
C TRP A 396 13.43 -0.68 -20.14
#